data_AF-A0A6G0M640-F1
#
_entry.id   AF-A0A6G0M640-F1
#
_cell.length_a   1.000
_cell.length_b   1.000
_cell.length_c   1.000
_cell.angle_alpha   90.00
_cell.angle_beta   90.00
_cell.angle_gamma   90.00
#
_symmetry.space_group_name_H-M   'P 1'
#
loop_
_entity.id
_entity.type
_entity.pdbx_description
1 polymer ?
#
loop_
_entity_poly.entity_id
_entity_poly.type
_entity_poly.pdbx_seq_one_letter_code
_entity_poly.pdbx_strand_id
1 'polypeptide(L)'
;LQVFHFVRFESNKTREAIEFIASNGINQSLRILPCTGGGAHKYGRAFNEMAGIELEKYDEIECTILGLHLLLTTLSDEVYTFEVVDFNSLAASRVKIIQTDVNEDVYPYLLVSIGSGVSVLYVKGP
;
A
#
# COMPACT_ATOMS: atom_id res chain seq x y z
N LEU A 1 -19.36 -4.49 10.67
CA LEU A 1 -18.51 -4.54 9.46
C LEU A 1 -17.18 -3.94 9.83
N GLN A 2 -16.08 -4.62 9.51
CA GLN A 2 -14.74 -4.10 9.73
C GLN A 2 -14.47 -3.00 8.70
N VAL A 3 -13.97 -1.85 9.14
CA VAL A 3 -13.69 -0.70 8.29
C VAL A 3 -12.18 -0.54 8.20
N PHE A 4 -11.66 -0.44 6.97
CA PHE A 4 -10.27 -0.10 6.72
C PHE A 4 -10.15 1.41 6.45
N HIS A 5 -9.27 2.08 7.20
CA HIS A 5 -8.98 3.49 7.00
C HIS A 5 -7.61 3.64 6.33
N PHE A 6 -7.56 4.34 5.21
CA PHE A 6 -6.31 4.63 4.49
C PHE A 6 -5.86 6.05 4.81
N VAL A 7 -4.62 6.19 5.31
CA VAL A 7 -4.02 7.47 5.69
C VAL A 7 -2.67 7.61 4.99
N ARG A 8 -2.38 8.80 4.45
CA ARG A 8 -1.11 9.12 3.81
C ARG A 8 -0.60 10.49 4.23
N PHE A 9 0.71 10.64 4.30
CA PHE A 9 1.41 11.91 4.50
C PHE A 9 2.78 11.85 3.82
N GLU A 10 3.43 13.00 3.65
CA GLU A 10 4.73 13.08 2.97
C GLU A 10 5.86 12.47 3.80
N SER A 11 6.75 11.70 3.17
CA SER A 11 7.87 11.02 3.86
C SER A 11 8.90 11.95 4.51
N ASN A 12 8.95 13.22 4.13
CA ASN A 12 9.76 14.24 4.78
C ASN A 12 9.14 14.75 6.10
N LYS A 13 7.86 14.44 6.36
CA LYS A 13 7.10 14.77 7.58
C LYS A 13 7.01 13.65 8.59
N THR A 14 7.76 12.55 8.39
CA THR A 14 7.70 11.38 9.29
C THR A 14 8.03 11.73 10.73
N ARG A 15 8.99 12.64 10.98
CA ARG A 15 9.37 12.98 12.35
C ARG A 15 8.26 13.77 13.06
N GLU A 16 7.69 14.76 12.38
CA GLU A 16 6.54 15.52 12.88
C GLU A 16 5.31 14.62 13.11
N ALA A 17 5.10 13.62 12.25
CA ALA A 17 4.03 12.63 12.43
C ALA A 17 4.24 11.77 13.68
N ILE A 18 5.47 11.32 13.95
CA ILE A 18 5.79 10.56 15.17
C ILE A 18 5.55 11.42 16.42
N GLU A 19 5.98 12.68 16.41
CA GLU A 19 5.75 13.63 17.50
C GLU A 19 4.26 13.84 17.76
N PHE A 20 3.47 13.99 16.69
CA PHE A 20 2.03 14.12 16.78
C PHE A 20 1.38 12.87 17.42
N ILE A 21 1.79 11.67 16.99
CA ILE A 21 1.29 10.40 17.53
C ILE A 21 1.57 10.30 19.04
N ALA A 22 2.81 10.58 19.44
CA ALA A 22 3.24 10.49 20.83
C ALA A 22 2.55 11.55 21.71
N SER A 23 2.49 12.80 21.24
CA SER A 23 1.93 13.92 22.01
C SER A 23 0.43 13.81 22.24
N ASN A 24 -0.29 13.14 21.33
CA ASN A 24 -1.73 12.90 21.44
C ASN A 24 -2.06 11.53 22.07
N GLY A 25 -1.05 10.74 22.48
CA GLY A 25 -1.26 9.43 23.10
C GLY A 25 -1.92 8.41 22.17
N ILE A 26 -1.78 8.55 20.85
CA ILE A 26 -2.41 7.65 19.86
C ILE A 26 -1.78 6.25 19.94
N ASN A 27 -0.53 6.16 20.41
CA ASN A 27 0.26 4.93 20.55
C ASN A 27 0.10 4.21 21.90
N GLN A 28 -0.87 4.58 22.76
CA GLN A 28 -0.97 4.05 24.12
C GLN A 28 -0.88 2.52 24.21
N SER A 29 -1.50 1.80 23.27
CA SER A 29 -1.50 0.33 23.19
C SER A 29 -0.62 -0.24 22.08
N LEU A 30 0.06 0.60 21.30
CA LEU A 30 0.90 0.17 20.18
C LEU A 30 2.36 0.12 20.62
N ARG A 31 2.96 -1.07 20.62
CA ARG A 31 4.39 -1.26 20.95
C ARG A 31 5.19 -1.77 19.77
N ILE A 32 4.57 -2.56 18.90
CA ILE A 32 5.17 -3.08 17.68
C ILE A 32 4.27 -2.63 16.54
N LEU A 33 4.87 -2.04 15.50
CA LEU A 33 4.19 -1.62 14.29
C LEU A 33 4.80 -2.35 13.08
N PRO A 34 4.06 -3.28 12.45
CA PRO A 34 4.43 -3.86 11.17
C PRO A 34 4.60 -2.75 10.12
N CYS A 35 5.74 -2.73 9.46
CA CYS A 35 6.10 -1.73 8.46
C CYS A 35 6.86 -2.37 7.33
N THR A 36 6.67 -1.84 6.13
CA THR A 36 7.44 -2.23 4.95
C THR A 36 8.05 -1.00 4.27
N GLY A 37 8.85 -1.23 3.24
CA GLY A 37 9.56 -0.22 2.48
C GLY A 37 10.78 0.39 3.16
N GLY A 38 11.56 1.16 2.41
CA GLY A 38 12.83 1.74 2.88
C GLY A 38 12.71 2.64 4.13
N GLY A 39 11.52 3.21 4.36
CA GLY A 39 11.23 4.00 5.56
C GLY A 39 11.32 3.20 6.87
N ALA A 40 10.99 1.91 6.85
CA ALA A 40 11.05 1.04 8.03
C ALA A 40 12.49 0.88 8.56
N HIS A 41 13.47 0.86 7.65
CA HIS A 41 14.89 0.88 8.01
C HIS A 41 15.36 2.27 8.45
N LYS A 42 14.94 3.32 7.72
CA LYS A 42 15.38 4.70 7.96
C LYS A 42 14.89 5.28 9.29
N TYR A 43 13.65 4.99 9.67
CA TYR A 43 12.97 5.66 10.79
C TYR A 43 12.78 4.80 12.04
N GLY A 44 13.18 3.52 12.02
CA GLY A 44 12.99 2.61 13.17
C GLY A 44 13.51 3.16 14.49
N ARG A 45 14.70 3.79 14.47
CA ARG A 45 15.26 4.44 15.66
C ARG A 45 14.41 5.61 16.17
N ALA A 46 13.91 6.45 15.26
CA ALA A 46 13.09 7.61 15.63
C ALA A 46 11.75 7.18 16.24
N PHE A 47 11.08 6.16 15.68
CA PHE A 47 9.87 5.59 16.25
C PHE A 47 10.09 5.05 17.68
N ASN A 48 11.20 4.35 17.89
CA ASN A 48 11.53 3.80 19.19
C ASN A 48 11.83 4.90 20.22
N GLU A 49 12.71 5.84 19.88
CA GLU A 49 13.14 6.91 20.80
C GLU A 49 12.04 7.93 21.12
N MET A 50 11.18 8.25 20.16
CA MET A 50 10.19 9.34 20.30
C MET A 50 8.80 8.85 20.71
N ALA A 51 8.43 7.61 20.36
CA ALA A 51 7.10 7.07 20.62
C ALA A 51 7.12 5.70 21.34
N GLY A 52 8.29 5.14 21.64
CA GLY A 52 8.38 3.80 22.25
C GLY A 52 7.81 2.69 21.38
N ILE A 53 7.82 2.88 20.05
CA ILE A 53 7.32 1.92 19.07
C ILE A 53 8.50 1.22 18.39
N GLU A 54 8.51 -0.10 18.42
CA GLU A 54 9.40 -0.92 17.60
C GLU A 54 8.79 -1.11 16.21
N LEU A 55 9.58 -0.86 15.16
CA LEU A 55 9.16 -1.19 13.79
C LEU A 55 9.56 -2.62 13.46
N GLU A 56 8.55 -3.46 13.24
CA GLU A 56 8.74 -4.81 12.71
C GLU A 56 8.75 -4.73 11.19
N LYS A 57 9.84 -5.17 10.57
CA LYS A 57 10.11 -4.92 9.15
C LYS A 57 9.68 -6.11 8.31
N TYR A 58 8.93 -5.83 7.26
CA TYR A 58 8.49 -6.80 6.26
C TYR A 58 9.02 -6.41 4.88
N ASP A 59 9.22 -7.39 4.00
CA ASP A 59 9.68 -7.14 2.62
C ASP A 59 8.64 -6.34 1.82
N GLU A 60 9.12 -5.39 1.01
CA GLU A 60 8.25 -4.47 0.26
C GLU A 60 7.50 -5.16 -0.88
N ILE A 61 8.18 -6.07 -1.57
CA ILE A 61 7.59 -6.78 -2.70
C ILE A 61 6.56 -7.80 -2.18
N GLU A 62 6.91 -8.56 -1.15
CA GLU A 62 6.02 -9.54 -0.52
C GLU A 62 4.73 -8.88 0.01
N CYS A 63 4.85 -7.81 0.81
CA CYS A 63 3.68 -7.08 1.31
C CYS A 63 2.80 -6.53 0.17
N THR A 64 3.40 -6.05 -0.91
CA THR A 64 2.66 -5.54 -2.07
C THR A 64 1.89 -6.65 -2.76
N ILE A 65 2.51 -7.81 -2.99
CA ILE A 65 1.86 -8.97 -3.63
C ILE A 65 0.71 -9.48 -2.76
N LEU A 66 0.92 -9.64 -1.45
CA LEU A 66 -0.11 -10.10 -0.51
C LEU A 66 -1.28 -9.12 -0.39
N GLY A 67 -1.00 -7.82 -0.31
CA GLY A 67 -2.04 -6.79 -0.27
C GLY A 67 -2.87 -6.77 -1.55
N LEU A 68 -2.22 -6.89 -2.71
CA LEU A 68 -2.92 -6.97 -3.99
C LEU A 68 -3.74 -8.25 -4.11
N HIS A 69 -3.20 -9.40 -3.68
CA HIS A 69 -3.95 -10.67 -3.63
C HIS A 69 -5.24 -10.52 -2.81
N LEU A 70 -5.16 -9.94 -1.61
CA LEU A 70 -6.31 -9.67 -0.76
C LEU A 70 -7.37 -8.84 -1.50
N LEU A 71 -6.96 -7.73 -2.12
CA LEU A 71 -7.87 -6.85 -2.85
C LEU A 71 -8.54 -7.57 -4.03
N LEU A 72 -7.76 -8.23 -4.88
CA LEU A 72 -8.25 -8.89 -6.10
C LEU A 72 -9.22 -10.05 -5.82
N THR A 73 -9.06 -10.74 -4.69
CA THR A 73 -9.86 -11.92 -4.30
C THR A 73 -11.01 -11.59 -3.35
N THR A 74 -11.00 -10.41 -2.73
CA THR A 74 -12.02 -10.01 -1.74
C THR A 74 -12.96 -8.92 -2.25
N LEU A 75 -12.50 -8.03 -3.13
CA LEU A 75 -13.25 -6.87 -3.62
C LEU A 75 -13.48 -6.97 -5.13
N SER A 76 -14.73 -7.13 -5.54
CA SER A 76 -15.11 -7.31 -6.95
C SER A 76 -15.06 -6.01 -7.79
N ASP A 77 -14.89 -4.85 -7.15
CA ASP A 77 -14.96 -3.52 -7.77
C ASP A 77 -13.66 -2.70 -7.66
N GLU A 78 -12.57 -3.31 -7.18
CA GLU A 78 -11.29 -2.63 -7.00
C GLU A 78 -10.52 -2.41 -8.32
N VAL A 79 -10.75 -3.28 -9.32
CA VAL A 79 -10.00 -3.26 -10.59
C VAL A 79 -10.80 -2.54 -11.67
N TYR A 80 -10.14 -1.68 -12.45
CA TYR A 80 -10.76 -0.98 -13.57
C TYR A 80 -9.82 -0.78 -14.75
N THR A 81 -10.41 -0.49 -15.90
CA THR A 81 -9.70 -0.10 -17.12
C THR A 81 -10.34 1.13 -17.78
N PHE A 82 -9.58 1.82 -18.61
CA PHE A 82 -10.05 2.94 -19.41
C PHE A 82 -10.46 2.48 -20.81
N GLU A 83 -11.66 2.85 -21.25
CA GLU A 83 -12.14 2.64 -22.61
C GLU A 83 -12.07 3.96 -23.40
N VAL A 84 -11.87 3.86 -24.72
CA VAL A 84 -11.82 5.01 -25.63
C VAL A 84 -10.76 6.03 -25.17
N VAL A 85 -9.50 5.59 -25.21
CA VAL A 85 -8.32 6.38 -24.83
C VAL A 85 -7.81 7.13 -26.05
N ASP A 86 -7.72 8.45 -25.95
CA ASP A 86 -6.96 9.27 -26.89
C ASP A 86 -5.51 9.39 -26.39
N PHE A 87 -4.60 8.71 -27.06
CA PHE A 87 -3.19 8.70 -26.68
C PHE A 87 -2.47 10.03 -26.92
N ASN A 88 -3.01 10.92 -27.76
CA ASN A 88 -2.40 12.23 -27.99
C ASN A 88 -2.69 13.20 -26.84
N SER A 89 -3.90 13.14 -26.29
CA SER A 89 -4.32 13.99 -25.16
C SER A 89 -4.17 13.33 -23.80
N LEU A 90 -3.88 12.02 -23.76
CA LEU A 90 -3.89 11.18 -22.56
C LEU A 90 -5.23 11.24 -21.81
N ALA A 91 -6.32 11.50 -22.54
CA ALA A 91 -7.66 11.53 -22.00
C ALA A 91 -8.37 10.20 -22.24
N ALA A 92 -9.12 9.76 -21.23
CA ALA A 92 -10.05 8.65 -21.33
C ALA A 92 -11.46 9.16 -21.06
N SER A 93 -12.42 8.77 -21.88
CA SER A 93 -13.81 9.23 -21.75
C SER A 93 -14.70 8.28 -20.94
N ARG A 94 -14.27 7.03 -20.73
CA ARG A 94 -15.04 6.01 -20.01
C ARG A 94 -14.12 5.14 -19.13
N VAL A 95 -14.59 4.85 -17.92
CA VAL A 95 -13.97 3.90 -16.99
C VAL A 95 -14.88 2.68 -16.88
N LYS A 96 -14.32 1.48 -16.95
CA LYS A 96 -15.02 0.22 -16.78
C LYS A 96 -14.40 -0.55 -15.62
N ILE A 97 -15.21 -0.86 -14.61
CA ILE A 97 -14.84 -1.78 -13.55
C ILE A 97 -14.74 -3.18 -14.16
N ILE A 98 -13.64 -3.86 -13.88
CA ILE A 98 -13.43 -5.25 -14.22
C ILE A 98 -13.88 -6.07 -13.02
N GLN A 99 -15.05 -6.69 -13.15
CA GLN A 99 -15.48 -7.66 -12.15
C GLN A 99 -14.61 -8.90 -12.30
N THR A 100 -13.68 -9.07 -11.37
CA THR A 100 -13.01 -10.35 -11.17
C THR A 100 -14.00 -11.27 -10.47
N ASP A 101 -14.30 -12.43 -11.08
CA ASP A 101 -14.99 -13.48 -10.34
C ASP A 101 -14.03 -13.92 -9.22
N VAL A 102 -14.46 -13.83 -7.97
CA VAL A 102 -13.65 -14.22 -6.81
C VAL A 102 -13.25 -15.71 -6.83
N ASN A 103 -13.87 -16.50 -7.70
CA ASN A 103 -13.54 -17.91 -7.94
C ASN A 103 -12.54 -18.13 -9.09
N GLU A 104 -12.18 -17.10 -9.86
CA GLU A 104 -11.18 -17.20 -10.92
C GLU A 104 -9.77 -16.94 -10.35
N ASP A 105 -8.80 -17.72 -10.86
CA ASP A 105 -7.40 -17.52 -10.53
C ASP A 105 -6.91 -16.18 -11.12
N VAL A 106 -6.54 -15.24 -10.25
CA VAL A 106 -6.06 -13.90 -10.63
C VAL A 106 -4.66 -13.91 -11.22
N TYR A 107 -3.95 -15.05 -11.14
CA TYR A 107 -2.59 -15.22 -11.63
C TYR A 107 -2.55 -15.87 -13.02
N PRO A 108 -1.47 -15.62 -13.81
CA PRO A 108 -0.38 -14.70 -13.55
C PRO A 108 -0.69 -13.26 -14.00
N TYR A 109 0.04 -12.28 -13.45
CA TYR A 109 -0.02 -10.89 -13.91
C TYR A 109 1.35 -10.20 -13.89
N LEU A 110 1.44 -9.09 -14.61
CA LEU A 110 2.57 -8.16 -14.52
C LEU A 110 2.18 -7.00 -13.61
N LEU A 111 2.87 -6.86 -12.49
CA LEU A 111 2.73 -5.70 -11.61
C LEU A 111 3.76 -4.64 -11.98
N VAL A 112 3.27 -3.46 -12.31
CA VAL A 112 4.08 -2.26 -12.53
C VAL A 112 3.80 -1.29 -11.39
N SER A 113 4.67 -1.28 -10.38
CA SER A 113 4.58 -0.35 -9.25
C SER A 113 5.30 0.94 -9.59
N ILE A 114 4.60 2.08 -9.47
CA ILE A 114 5.11 3.41 -9.79
C ILE A 114 5.12 4.25 -8.51
N GLY A 115 6.31 4.54 -8.00
CA GLY A 115 6.55 5.37 -6.82
C GLY A 115 7.64 6.40 -7.10
N SER A 116 8.62 6.55 -6.20
CA SER A 116 9.82 7.35 -6.47
C SER A 116 10.71 6.76 -7.58
N GLY A 117 10.52 5.48 -7.87
CA GLY A 117 11.06 4.77 -9.03
C GLY A 117 9.98 3.89 -9.66
N VAL A 118 10.39 2.91 -10.46
CA VAL A 118 9.48 1.94 -11.08
C VAL A 118 9.99 0.53 -10.85
N SER A 119 9.12 -0.36 -10.37
CA SER A 119 9.38 -1.79 -10.24
C SER A 119 8.43 -2.57 -11.12
N VAL A 120 8.97 -3.54 -11.87
CA VAL A 120 8.21 -4.40 -12.79
C VAL A 120 8.39 -5.85 -12.37
N LEU A 121 7.31 -6.51 -12.01
CA LEU A 121 7.31 -7.85 -11.42
C LEU A 121 6.38 -8.78 -12.20
N TYR A 122 6.87 -9.97 -12.53
CA TYR A 122 6.04 -11.05 -13.07
C TYR A 122 5.60 -11.96 -11.93
N VAL A 123 4.31 -11.91 -11.59
CA VAL A 123 3.73 -12.57 -10.42
C VAL A 123 2.97 -13.81 -10.85
N LYS A 124 3.31 -14.96 -10.24
CA LYS A 124 2.75 -16.29 -10.57
C LYS A 124 1.87 -16.89 -9.48
N GLY A 125 1.79 -16.24 -8.32
CA GLY A 125 1.08 -16.72 -7.15
C GLY A 125 1.31 -15.78 -5.95
N PRO A 126 0.60 -16.02 -4.83
CA PRO A 126 0.83 -15.32 -3.58
C PRO A 126 2.20 -15.65 -2.96
#